data_AF-A0A7S3U1R8-F1
#
_entry.id   AF-A0A7S3U1R8-F1
#
_cell.length_a   1.000
_cell.length_b   1.000
_cell.length_c   1.000
_cell.angle_alpha   90.00
_cell.angle_beta   90.00
_cell.angle_gamma   90.00
#
_symmetry.space_group_name_H-M   'P 1'
#
loop_
_entity.id
_entity.type
_entity.pdbx_description
1 polymer ?
#
loop_
_entity_poly.entity_id
_entity_poly.type
_entity_poly.pdbx_seq_one_letter_code
_entity_poly.pdbx_strand_id
1 'polypeptide(L)'
;ELVGPPSCVDAAKRMVLGIAAGDQSVIGNVVETMDIEPLIVPKFIGPGGKVIQAMKDASGAYLAVRDTQHGQTPKIVITGPPENVTRAKAMIEQWHLQQ
;
A
#
# COMPACT_ATOMS: atom_id res chain seq x y z
N GLU A 1 -27.61 16.57 2.61
CA GLU A 1 -28.41 15.48 2.03
C GLU A 1 -28.11 15.38 0.54
N LEU A 2 -27.95 14.18 -0.01
CA LEU A 2 -27.69 13.97 -1.44
C LEU A 2 -29.03 14.03 -2.19
N VAL A 3 -29.25 15.09 -2.98
CA VAL A 3 -30.50 15.32 -3.72
C VAL A 3 -30.21 15.20 -5.22
N GLY A 4 -30.88 14.27 -5.89
CA GLY A 4 -30.75 14.01 -7.31
C GLY A 4 -31.73 12.92 -7.77
N PRO A 5 -31.81 12.64 -9.08
CA PRO A 5 -32.64 11.56 -9.60
C PRO A 5 -32.24 10.22 -8.96
N PRO A 6 -33.19 9.29 -8.75
CA PRO A 6 -32.96 8.06 -7.99
C PRO A 6 -31.81 7.22 -8.55
N SER A 7 -31.58 7.28 -9.86
CA SER A 7 -30.44 6.68 -10.55
C SER A 7 -29.08 7.24 -10.08
N CYS A 8 -28.97 8.55 -9.88
CA CYS A 8 -27.73 9.20 -9.43
C CYS A 8 -27.49 9.01 -7.94
N VAL A 9 -28.56 8.98 -7.12
CA VAL A 9 -28.43 8.77 -5.67
C VAL A 9 -28.05 7.32 -5.35
N ASP A 10 -28.58 6.35 -6.11
CA ASP A 10 -28.18 4.94 -5.99
C ASP A 10 -26.71 4.75 -6.38
N ALA A 11 -26.27 5.39 -7.47
CA ALA A 11 -24.86 5.39 -7.87
C ALA A 11 -23.96 6.03 -6.80
N ALA A 12 -24.33 7.19 -6.25
CA ALA A 12 -23.57 7.86 -5.19
C ALA A 12 -23.53 7.02 -3.90
N LYS A 13 -24.64 6.38 -3.53
CA LYS A 13 -24.68 5.46 -2.38
C LYS A 13 -23.84 4.22 -2.62
N ARG A 14 -23.88 3.61 -3.81
CA ARG A 14 -23.03 2.47 -4.18
C ARG A 14 -21.55 2.83 -4.13
N MET A 15 -21.18 4.03 -4.60
CA MET A 15 -19.81 4.50 -4.48
C MET A 15 -19.42 4.61 -3.00
N VAL A 16 -20.18 5.33 -2.17
CA VAL A 16 -19.90 5.52 -0.73
C VAL A 16 -19.93 4.20 0.07
N LEU A 17 -20.86 3.28 -0.24
CA LEU A 17 -20.92 1.95 0.36
C LEU A 17 -19.76 1.06 -0.10
N GLY A 18 -19.31 1.21 -1.35
CA GLY A 18 -18.08 0.57 -1.86
C GLY A 18 -16.84 1.02 -1.10
N ILE A 19 -16.75 2.32 -0.75
CA ILE A 19 -15.71 2.85 0.16
C ILE A 19 -15.77 2.14 1.52
N ALA A 20 -16.97 1.97 2.09
CA ALA A 20 -17.18 1.31 3.38
C ALA A 20 -17.01 -0.21 3.33
N ALA A 21 -17.12 -0.82 2.15
CA ALA A 21 -16.97 -2.25 1.90
C ALA A 21 -15.55 -2.66 1.44
N GLY A 22 -14.60 -1.71 1.36
CA GLY A 22 -13.20 -1.98 1.00
C GLY A 22 -12.87 -1.92 -0.50
N ASP A 23 -13.84 -1.61 -1.36
CA ASP A 23 -13.63 -1.47 -2.81
C ASP A 23 -13.30 -0.01 -3.16
N GLN A 24 -12.04 0.37 -2.89
CA GLN A 24 -11.53 1.74 -2.98
C GLN A 24 -10.86 2.08 -4.33
N SER A 25 -11.24 1.44 -5.44
CA SER A 25 -10.65 1.69 -6.77
C SER A 25 -10.83 3.13 -7.30
N VAL A 26 -11.57 4.00 -6.61
CA VAL A 26 -11.93 5.37 -7.06
C VAL A 26 -11.45 6.48 -6.10
N ILE A 27 -10.88 6.13 -4.94
CA ILE A 27 -10.48 7.12 -3.92
C ILE A 27 -8.96 7.24 -3.95
N GLY A 28 -8.47 8.47 -4.05
CA GLY A 28 -7.06 8.81 -4.29
C GLY A 28 -6.06 7.86 -3.59
N ASN A 29 -5.16 7.31 -4.40
CA ASN A 29 -4.04 6.52 -3.91
C ASN A 29 -3.17 7.39 -2.99
N VAL A 30 -2.89 6.88 -1.80
CA VAL A 30 -1.94 7.50 -0.87
C VAL A 30 -0.57 6.91 -1.10
N VAL A 31 0.46 7.75 -0.94
CA VAL A 31 1.86 7.34 -1.02
C VAL A 31 2.48 7.51 0.34
N GLU A 32 3.00 6.42 0.89
CA GLU A 32 3.74 6.41 2.16
C GLU A 32 5.16 5.90 1.93
N THR A 33 6.08 6.35 2.79
CA THR A 33 7.48 5.94 2.72
C THR A 33 7.96 5.47 4.09
N MET A 34 8.65 4.34 4.13
CA MET A 34 9.28 3.81 5.34
C MET A 34 10.78 3.63 5.14
N ASP A 35 11.57 4.07 6.10
CA ASP A 35 13.00 3.80 6.14
C ASP A 35 13.25 2.33 6.51
N ILE A 36 14.16 1.68 5.79
CA ILE A 36 14.58 0.32 6.05
C ILE A 36 16.10 0.24 6.07
N GLU A 37 16.65 -0.65 6.89
CA GLU A 37 18.11 -0.81 6.98
C GLU A 37 18.67 -1.41 5.67
N PRO A 38 19.77 -0.86 5.11
CA PRO A 38 20.30 -1.34 3.83
C PRO A 38 20.76 -2.80 3.87
N LEU A 39 21.13 -3.30 5.04
CA LEU A 39 21.54 -4.69 5.22
C LEU A 39 20.39 -5.68 4.96
N ILE A 40 19.16 -5.31 5.32
CA ILE A 40 17.98 -6.18 5.21
C ILE A 40 17.19 -5.97 3.92
N VAL A 41 17.40 -4.87 3.18
CA VAL A 41 16.78 -4.62 1.86
C VAL A 41 16.90 -5.79 0.88
N PRO A 42 18.09 -6.35 0.60
CA PRO A 42 18.20 -7.47 -0.34
C PRO A 42 17.46 -8.71 0.17
N LYS A 43 17.37 -8.89 1.49
CA LYS A 43 16.60 -9.97 2.13
C LYS A 43 15.08 -9.73 2.03
N PHE A 44 14.65 -8.46 2.13
CA PHE A 44 13.26 -8.03 1.96
C PHE A 44 12.77 -8.20 0.52
N ILE A 45 13.61 -7.86 -0.46
CA ILE A 45 13.31 -8.08 -1.88
C ILE A 45 13.26 -9.60 -2.15
N GLY A 46 14.23 -10.33 -1.59
CA GLY A 46 14.39 -11.77 -1.76
C GLY A 46 14.95 -12.14 -3.13
N PRO A 47 15.32 -13.42 -3.33
CA PRO A 47 15.89 -13.89 -4.58
C PRO A 47 14.90 -13.72 -5.74
N GLY A 48 15.24 -12.86 -6.69
CA GLY A 48 14.40 -12.53 -7.84
C GLY A 48 13.16 -11.69 -7.52
N GLY A 49 13.13 -10.99 -6.37
CA GLY A 49 11.99 -10.15 -6.01
C GLY A 49 10.74 -10.90 -5.53
N LYS A 50 10.85 -12.20 -5.25
CA LYS A 50 9.70 -13.03 -4.84
C LYS A 50 9.09 -12.59 -3.51
N VAL A 51 9.91 -12.17 -2.55
CA VAL A 51 9.43 -11.80 -1.21
C VAL A 51 8.67 -10.48 -1.27
N ILE A 52 9.24 -9.46 -1.90
CA ILE A 52 8.52 -8.19 -2.11
C ILE A 52 7.27 -8.38 -2.96
N GLN A 53 7.29 -9.27 -3.96
CA GLN A 53 6.10 -9.57 -4.76
C GLN A 53 5.00 -10.22 -3.93
N ALA A 54 5.33 -11.17 -3.05
CA ALA A 54 4.38 -11.75 -2.11
C ALA A 54 3.83 -10.71 -1.13
N MET A 55 4.64 -9.75 -0.68
CA MET A 55 4.18 -8.64 0.17
C MET A 55 3.23 -7.71 -0.58
N LYS A 56 3.47 -7.44 -1.87
CA LYS A 56 2.55 -6.65 -2.71
C LYS A 56 1.21 -7.36 -2.86
N ASP A 57 1.24 -8.64 -3.17
CA ASP A 57 0.06 -9.47 -3.36
C ASP A 57 -0.76 -9.58 -2.07
N ALA A 58 -0.09 -9.85 -0.95
CA ALA A 58 -0.73 -9.99 0.36
C ALA A 58 -1.29 -8.67 0.93
N SER A 59 -0.67 -7.52 0.60
CA SER A 59 -1.15 -6.21 1.04
C SER A 59 -2.13 -5.56 0.06
N GLY A 60 -2.14 -5.97 -1.20
CA GLY A 60 -2.89 -5.28 -2.27
C GLY A 60 -2.36 -3.87 -2.57
N ALA A 61 -1.19 -3.50 -2.03
CA ALA A 61 -0.55 -2.21 -2.25
C ALA A 61 0.66 -2.37 -3.18
N TYR A 62 0.96 -1.30 -3.92
CA TYR A 62 2.18 -1.22 -4.69
C TYR A 62 3.36 -0.90 -3.78
N LEU A 63 4.33 -1.81 -3.70
CA LEU A 63 5.57 -1.64 -2.94
C LEU A 63 6.75 -1.44 -3.89
N ALA A 64 7.59 -0.46 -3.62
CA ALA A 64 8.82 -0.23 -4.37
C ALA A 64 9.93 0.19 -3.41
N VAL A 65 11.03 -0.55 -3.40
CA VAL A 65 12.23 -0.13 -2.67
C VAL A 65 12.99 0.86 -3.54
N ARG A 66 13.25 2.05 -2.99
CA ARG A 66 14.15 3.02 -3.58
C ARG A 66 15.43 3.07 -2.77
N ASP A 67 16.49 2.57 -3.40
CA ASP A 67 17.85 2.71 -2.89
C ASP A 67 18.34 4.11 -3.27
N THR A 68 18.56 4.96 -2.27
CA THR A 68 19.15 6.28 -2.48
C THR A 68 20.66 6.12 -2.56
N GLN A 69 21.16 6.05 -3.79
CA GLN A 69 22.59 6.03 -4.06
C GLN A 69 23.22 7.31 -3.50
N HIS A 70 23.86 7.22 -2.33
CA HIS A 70 24.79 8.18 -1.67
C HIS A 70 24.74 7.99 -0.13
N GLY A 71 24.93 6.77 0.38
CA GLY A 71 25.05 6.53 1.84
C GLY A 71 23.81 6.88 2.67
N GLN A 72 22.64 6.96 2.04
CA GLN A 72 21.38 7.21 2.71
C GLN A 72 20.64 5.90 3.00
N THR A 73 19.78 5.92 4.03
CA THR A 73 18.92 4.78 4.34
C THR A 73 17.96 4.52 3.19
N PRO A 74 17.93 3.29 2.64
CA PRO A 74 16.96 2.95 1.60
C PRO A 74 15.55 3.07 2.15
N LYS A 75 14.61 3.43 1.25
CA LYS A 75 13.22 3.69 1.61
C LYS A 75 12.28 2.80 0.82
N ILE A 76 11.28 2.25 1.49
CA ILE A 76 10.18 1.53 0.88
C ILE A 76 9.06 2.52 0.60
N VAL A 77 8.75 2.70 -0.67
CA VAL A 77 7.61 3.47 -1.14
C VAL A 77 6.41 2.53 -1.27
N ILE A 78 5.32 2.87 -0.58
CA ILE A 78 4.06 2.14 -0.56
C ILE A 78 3.04 3.04 -1.24
N THR A 79 2.34 2.54 -2.25
CA THR A 79 1.36 3.30 -3.01
C THR A 79 0.10 2.48 -3.19
N GLY A 80 -1.05 3.05 -2.86
CA GLY A 80 -2.32 2.35 -3.02
C GLY A 80 -3.42 2.98 -2.17
N PRO A 81 -4.55 2.28 -2.03
CA PRO A 81 -5.61 2.69 -1.12
C PRO A 81 -5.06 2.83 0.31
N PRO A 82 -5.55 3.79 1.11
CA PRO A 82 -5.10 4.00 2.49
C PRO A 82 -5.21 2.73 3.36
N GLU A 83 -6.22 1.90 3.14
CA GLU A 83 -6.37 0.61 3.83
C GLU A 83 -5.22 -0.35 3.47
N ASN A 84 -4.96 -0.53 2.17
CA ASN A 84 -3.89 -1.40 1.67
C ASN A 84 -2.52 -0.89 2.11
N VAL A 85 -2.31 0.42 2.12
CA VAL A 85 -1.06 1.07 2.57
C VAL A 85 -0.85 0.84 4.06
N THR A 86 -1.89 1.02 4.89
CA THR A 86 -1.83 0.75 6.33
C THR A 86 -1.50 -0.72 6.59
N ARG A 87 -2.16 -1.62 5.86
CA ARG A 87 -1.91 -3.06 5.94
C ARG A 87 -0.49 -3.41 5.50
N ALA A 88 -0.02 -2.85 4.39
CA ALA A 88 1.34 -3.03 3.91
C ALA A 88 2.38 -2.55 4.93
N LYS A 89 2.17 -1.37 5.55
CA LYS A 89 3.03 -0.87 6.63
C LYS A 89 3.10 -1.84 7.79
N ALA A 90 1.95 -2.31 8.29
CA ALA A 90 1.91 -3.26 9.40
C ALA A 90 2.64 -4.57 9.07
N MET A 91 2.53 -5.05 7.82
CA MET A 91 3.26 -6.24 7.36
C MET A 91 4.78 -5.98 7.29
N ILE A 92 5.20 -4.83 6.78
CA ILE A 92 6.61 -4.43 6.68
C ILE A 92 7.21 -4.27 8.08
N GLU A 93 6.50 -3.62 9.00
CA GLU A 93 6.93 -3.41 10.38
C GLU A 93 7.09 -4.75 11.11
N GLN A 94 6.13 -5.67 10.96
CA GLN A 94 6.26 -7.02 11.50
C GLN A 94 7.43 -7.78 10.89
N TRP A 95 7.65 -7.64 9.59
CA TRP A 95 8.79 -8.27 8.92
C TRP A 95 10.10 -7.70 9.44
N HIS A 96 10.18 -6.38 9.64
CA HIS A 96 11.33 -5.69 10.19
C HIS A 96 11.67 -6.17 11.61
N LEU A 97 10.66 -6.42 12.45
CA LEU A 97 10.84 -6.97 13.80
C LEU A 97 11.29 -8.44 13.83
N GLN A 98 11.08 -9.20 12.74
CA GLN A 98 11.44 -10.62 12.65
C GLN A 98 12.82 -10.89 12.03
N GLN A 99 13.59 -9.85 11.65
CA GLN A 99 14.90 -10.01 10.99
C GLN A 99 16.10 -9.99 11.93
#